data_AF-A0A8S2WNU4-F1
#
_entry.id   AF-A0A8S2WNU4-F1
#
_cell.length_a   1.000
_cell.length_b   1.000
_cell.length_c   1.000
_cell.angle_alpha   90.00
_cell.angle_beta   90.00
_cell.angle_gamma   90.00
#
_symmetry.space_group_name_H-M   'P 1'
#
loop_
_entity.id
_entity.type
_entity.pdbx_description
1 polymer ?
#
loop_
_entity_poly.entity_id
_entity_poly.type
_entity_poly.pdbx_seq_one_letter_code
_entity_poly.pdbx_strand_id
1 'polypeptide(L)'
;MNKTETYECLGGNDPLATKWITQKQYERLCVKPDEVTLAHLYYSPKAHKAGTPLRPIFSGLKHPTIKISKYLDELLRPLFDKIALKTTVTSGFEVIKQLHEWSTHNLHKDTLLCAIYVVDLYTMIPQTEGVLAIKKILSRFVLKNNYFSYEDQYYHQIRGVAMGSPLTLTIANCYMFFFQRNIVKQITNPGGIYVRYIDDIFIIINWPTQHLHKQIDLWNNIDSNIKLIAQVGHSSNFLDLYVENMNGHLFTKVYRKPSYEPYYLPFNSIHPLHMKKNIPFAMFLRAIRYCSTFKDFLDEREDLRMALLLNKY
;
A
#
# COMPACT_ATOMS: atom_id res chain seq x y z
N MET A 1 25.44 -25.10 26.73
CA MET A 1 24.50 -24.27 25.95
C MET A 1 25.04 -24.13 24.54
N ASN A 2 24.36 -24.77 23.59
CA ASN A 2 24.77 -24.90 22.20
C ASN A 2 24.37 -23.63 21.44
N LYS A 3 25.29 -22.96 20.74
CA LYS A 3 25.07 -21.68 20.03
C LYS A 3 24.26 -21.82 18.73
N THR A 4 23.45 -22.88 18.62
CA THR A 4 22.63 -23.22 17.44
C THR A 4 21.12 -23.08 17.69
N GLU A 5 20.69 -22.63 18.87
CA GLU A 5 19.27 -22.39 19.19
C GLU A 5 18.77 -20.98 18.79
N THR A 6 19.50 -20.24 17.96
CA THR A 6 19.16 -18.85 17.60
C THR A 6 18.55 -18.68 16.20
N TYR A 7 18.35 -19.77 15.44
CA TYR A 7 17.88 -19.68 14.06
C TYR A 7 16.78 -20.70 13.75
N GLU A 8 15.64 -20.20 13.28
CA GLU A 8 14.57 -20.98 12.69
C GLU A 8 14.83 -21.11 11.18
N CYS A 9 14.82 -22.35 10.67
CA CYS A 9 14.95 -22.65 9.25
C CYS A 9 13.61 -22.34 8.54
N LEU A 10 13.55 -21.22 7.82
CA LEU A 10 12.44 -20.91 6.92
C LEU A 10 12.65 -21.69 5.62
N GLY A 11 12.01 -22.85 5.50
CA GLY A 11 12.15 -23.74 4.36
C GLY A 11 11.78 -23.14 2.99
N GLY A 12 12.43 -23.67 1.95
CA GLY A 12 11.83 -24.09 0.67
C GLY A 12 11.33 -23.06 -0.35
N ASN A 13 11.02 -21.83 0.04
CA ASN A 13 10.59 -20.81 -0.90
C ASN A 13 11.72 -19.83 -1.17
N ASP A 14 12.27 -19.89 -2.38
CA ASP A 14 13.15 -18.87 -2.93
C ASP A 14 12.49 -17.48 -2.78
N PRO A 15 13.08 -16.53 -2.02
CA PRO A 15 12.58 -15.16 -1.94
C PRO A 15 12.52 -14.46 -3.31
N LEU A 16 13.21 -14.98 -4.34
CA LEU A 16 13.16 -14.50 -5.72
C LEU A 16 11.83 -14.81 -6.43
N ALA A 17 10.95 -15.63 -5.85
CA ALA A 17 9.63 -15.90 -6.42
C ALA A 17 8.70 -14.66 -6.39
N THR A 18 8.96 -13.70 -5.49
CA THR A 18 8.38 -12.35 -5.58
C THR A 18 9.46 -11.41 -6.12
N LYS A 19 9.43 -11.10 -7.42
CA LYS A 19 10.42 -10.18 -8.02
C LYS A 19 10.12 -8.73 -7.64
N TRP A 20 10.65 -8.29 -6.50
CA TRP A 20 10.62 -6.88 -6.07
C TRP A 20 11.50 -5.98 -6.94
N ILE A 21 12.53 -6.57 -7.57
CA ILE A 21 13.47 -5.91 -8.48
C ILE A 21 13.79 -6.88 -9.63
N THR A 22 14.20 -6.33 -10.76
CA THR A 22 14.65 -7.12 -11.93
C THR A 22 15.93 -7.89 -11.62
N GLN A 23 16.19 -8.98 -12.35
CA GLN A 23 17.43 -9.75 -12.23
C GLN A 23 18.68 -8.87 -12.39
N LYS A 24 18.65 -7.96 -13.38
CA LYS A 24 19.74 -6.99 -13.61
C LYS A 24 19.95 -6.03 -12.44
N GLN A 25 18.87 -5.58 -11.79
CA GLN A 25 18.98 -4.77 -10.57
C GLN A 25 19.53 -5.60 -9.42
N TYR A 26 19.10 -6.84 -9.26
CA TYR A 26 19.63 -7.74 -8.24
C TYR A 26 21.15 -7.93 -8.42
N GLU A 27 21.61 -8.28 -9.62
CA GLU A 27 23.03 -8.44 -9.93
C GLU A 27 23.84 -7.17 -9.65
N ARG A 28 23.27 -5.98 -9.95
CA ARG A 28 23.90 -4.69 -9.66
C ARG A 28 23.97 -4.38 -8.16
N LEU A 29 22.96 -4.77 -7.38
CA LEU A 29 22.82 -4.43 -5.97
C LEU A 29 23.43 -5.48 -5.03
N CYS A 30 23.53 -6.72 -5.49
CA CYS A 30 24.08 -7.83 -4.73
C CYS A 30 25.56 -7.54 -4.41
N VAL A 31 25.95 -7.92 -3.20
CA VAL A 31 27.31 -7.71 -2.71
C VAL A 31 27.87 -9.06 -2.30
N LYS A 32 29.06 -9.36 -2.81
CA LYS A 32 29.74 -10.62 -2.47
C LYS A 32 30.55 -10.45 -1.18
N PRO A 33 30.69 -11.50 -0.35
CA PRO A 33 31.43 -11.42 0.92
C PRO A 33 32.89 -10.98 0.78
N ASP A 34 33.54 -11.25 -0.35
CA ASP A 34 34.91 -10.85 -0.69
C ASP A 34 35.03 -9.38 -1.13
N GLU A 35 33.91 -8.72 -1.45
CA GLU A 35 33.86 -7.32 -1.88
C GLU A 35 33.60 -6.34 -0.72
N VAL A 36 33.28 -6.83 0.48
CA VAL A 36 32.85 -6.00 1.62
C VAL A 36 33.91 -5.80 2.69
N THR A 37 33.94 -4.61 3.26
CA THR A 37 34.71 -4.32 4.49
C THR A 37 33.88 -3.48 5.45
N LEU A 38 34.09 -3.65 6.75
CA LEU A 38 33.51 -2.77 7.75
C LEU A 38 34.03 -1.33 7.57
N ALA A 39 33.19 -0.36 7.94
CA ALA A 39 33.57 1.03 7.89
C ALA A 39 34.54 1.36 9.02
N HIS A 40 35.55 2.20 8.72
CA HIS A 40 36.50 2.71 9.70
C HIS A 40 36.02 4.07 10.22
N LEU A 41 35.92 4.22 11.54
CA LEU A 41 35.61 5.49 12.20
C LEU A 41 36.90 6.28 12.43
N TYR A 42 36.93 7.53 11.97
CA TYR A 42 37.99 8.48 12.30
C TYR A 42 37.39 9.85 12.57
N TYR A 43 38.20 10.76 13.13
CA TYR A 43 37.76 12.09 13.52
C TYR A 43 38.50 13.16 12.73
N SER A 44 37.76 14.10 12.14
CA SER A 44 38.32 15.27 11.47
C SER A 44 38.12 16.52 12.32
N PRO A 45 39.16 17.33 12.59
CA PRO A 45 39.03 18.54 13.38
C PRO A 45 38.24 19.63 12.64
N LYS A 46 37.32 20.30 13.33
CA LYS A 46 36.62 21.50 12.82
C LYS A 46 37.40 22.77 13.23
N ALA A 47 38.55 23.02 12.59
CA ALA A 47 39.50 24.09 12.96
C ALA A 47 38.90 25.52 12.98
N HIS A 48 37.80 25.75 12.26
CA HIS A 48 37.10 27.04 12.22
C HIS A 48 36.14 27.27 13.40
N LYS A 49 36.00 26.32 14.35
CA LYS A 49 35.12 26.44 15.52
C LYS A 49 35.94 26.53 16.81
N ALA A 50 35.50 27.35 17.75
CA ALA A 50 36.10 27.45 19.08
C ALA A 50 36.19 26.07 19.76
N GLY A 51 37.34 25.75 20.36
CA GLY A 51 37.60 24.44 20.97
C GLY A 51 37.91 23.31 20.00
N THR A 52 37.98 23.56 18.68
CA THR A 52 38.31 22.58 17.63
C THR A 52 37.57 21.24 17.78
N PRO A 53 36.23 21.24 17.87
CA PRO A 53 35.46 20.01 18.05
C PRO A 53 35.72 19.02 16.91
N LEU A 54 35.78 17.75 17.25
CA LEU A 54 36.02 16.66 16.31
C LEU A 54 34.72 16.26 15.59
N ARG A 55 34.79 16.05 14.26
CA ARG A 55 33.71 15.48 13.45
C ARG A 55 33.96 13.98 13.26
N PRO A 56 33.09 13.09 13.74
CA PRO A 56 33.19 11.67 13.41
C PRO A 56 32.89 11.47 11.92
N ILE A 57 33.71 10.67 11.24
CA ILE A 57 33.54 10.27 9.84
C ILE A 57 33.63 8.74 9.75
N PHE A 58 32.66 8.14 9.08
CA PHE A 58 32.66 6.72 8.75
C PHE A 58 33.16 6.54 7.32
N SER A 59 34.41 6.08 7.16
CA SER A 59 34.95 5.69 5.85
C SER A 59 34.57 4.24 5.55
N GLY A 60 33.64 4.05 4.63
CA GLY A 60 33.08 2.73 4.32
C GLY A 60 32.76 2.55 2.85
N LEU A 61 33.69 2.84 1.93
CA LEU A 61 33.47 2.72 0.48
C LEU A 61 33.06 1.30 0.04
N LYS A 62 33.51 0.29 0.77
CA LYS A 62 33.16 -1.13 0.57
C LYS A 62 32.15 -1.64 1.61
N HIS A 63 31.43 -0.75 2.30
CA HIS A 63 30.43 -1.18 3.27
C HIS A 63 29.26 -1.90 2.55
N PRO A 64 28.68 -2.98 3.12
CA PRO A 64 27.64 -3.77 2.45
C PRO A 64 26.45 -2.96 1.94
N THR A 65 26.15 -1.83 2.57
CA THR A 65 24.99 -0.99 2.23
C THR A 65 25.27 0.09 1.16
N ILE A 66 26.52 0.25 0.68
CA ILE A 66 26.85 1.35 -0.27
C ILE A 66 26.11 1.22 -1.59
N LYS A 67 26.05 0.02 -2.19
CA LYS A 67 25.39 -0.20 -3.48
C LYS A 67 23.90 0.16 -3.41
N ILE A 68 23.20 -0.31 -2.37
CA ILE A 68 21.78 0.00 -2.16
C ILE A 68 21.55 1.47 -1.76
N SER A 69 22.43 2.06 -0.95
CA SER A 69 22.33 3.48 -0.57
C SER A 69 22.47 4.39 -1.78
N LYS A 70 23.41 4.11 -2.69
CA LYS A 70 23.58 4.86 -3.93
C LYS A 70 22.37 4.72 -4.84
N TYR A 71 21.85 3.50 -5.00
CA TYR A 71 20.64 3.26 -5.79
C TYR A 71 19.42 4.00 -5.26
N LEU A 72 19.24 4.05 -3.93
CA LEU A 72 18.16 4.82 -3.32
C LEU A 72 18.36 6.33 -3.51
N ASP A 73 19.58 6.86 -3.41
CA ASP A 73 19.84 8.29 -3.68
C ASP A 73 19.56 8.63 -5.15
N GLU A 74 19.98 7.79 -6.11
CA GLU A 74 19.68 7.93 -7.55
C GLU A 74 18.16 8.00 -7.82
N LEU A 75 17.34 7.29 -7.05
CA LEU A 75 15.89 7.32 -7.16
C LEU A 75 15.24 8.50 -6.41
N LEU A 76 15.70 8.80 -5.20
CA LEU A 76 15.04 9.73 -4.29
C LEU A 76 15.46 11.19 -4.50
N ARG A 77 16.73 11.45 -4.88
CA ARG A 77 17.26 12.80 -5.07
C ARG A 77 16.44 13.61 -6.07
N PRO A 78 16.15 13.11 -7.30
CA PRO A 78 15.39 13.90 -8.27
C PRO A 78 13.96 14.18 -7.81
N LEU A 79 13.36 13.24 -7.06
CA LEU A 79 12.02 13.41 -6.49
C LEU A 79 12.00 14.48 -5.40
N PHE A 80 12.99 14.46 -4.52
CA PHE A 80 13.15 15.48 -3.48
C PHE A 80 13.36 16.85 -4.10
N ASP A 81 14.29 16.97 -5.06
CA ASP A 81 14.61 18.23 -5.70
C ASP A 81 13.36 18.85 -6.32
N LYS A 82 12.54 18.06 -7.03
CA LYS A 82 11.26 18.52 -7.62
C LYS A 82 10.22 18.98 -6.59
N ILE A 83 10.16 18.34 -5.42
CA ILE A 83 9.20 18.69 -4.36
C ILE A 83 9.66 19.92 -3.57
N ALA A 84 10.97 20.08 -3.37
CA ALA A 84 11.55 21.08 -2.49
C ALA A 84 12.10 22.34 -3.21
N LEU A 85 11.91 22.45 -4.54
CA LEU A 85 12.42 23.57 -5.38
C LEU A 85 12.24 24.97 -4.78
N LYS A 86 11.15 25.22 -4.03
CA LYS A 86 10.85 26.53 -3.47
C LYS A 86 11.61 26.86 -2.17
N THR A 87 12.17 25.86 -1.51
CA THR A 87 12.74 25.99 -0.15
C THR A 87 14.17 25.49 -0.04
N THR A 88 14.70 24.86 -1.09
CA THR A 88 16.08 24.36 -1.12
C THR A 88 16.79 24.87 -2.36
N VAL A 89 18.08 25.15 -2.21
CA VAL A 89 19.00 25.57 -3.27
C VAL A 89 20.15 24.58 -3.35
N THR A 90 20.70 24.39 -4.55
CA THR A 90 21.81 23.47 -4.79
C THR A 90 23.17 24.16 -4.74
N SER A 91 23.19 25.48 -4.96
CA SER A 91 24.42 26.26 -5.00
C SER A 91 24.24 27.69 -4.47
N GLY A 92 25.33 28.31 -4.03
CA GLY A 92 25.33 29.71 -3.64
C GLY A 92 25.00 30.67 -4.79
N PHE A 93 25.26 30.26 -6.04
CA PHE A 93 24.93 31.06 -7.22
C PHE A 93 23.41 31.22 -7.40
N GLU A 94 22.63 30.16 -7.14
CA GLU A 94 21.16 30.24 -7.15
C GLU A 94 20.65 31.20 -6.09
N VAL A 95 21.26 31.19 -4.89
CA VAL A 95 20.90 32.12 -3.81
C VAL A 95 21.14 33.56 -4.23
N ILE A 96 22.28 33.86 -4.85
CA ILE A 96 22.59 35.22 -5.34
C ILE A 96 21.53 35.69 -6.33
N LYS A 97 21.14 34.83 -7.29
CA LYS A 97 20.09 35.17 -8.26
C LYS A 97 18.75 35.49 -7.57
N GLN A 98 18.32 34.63 -6.64
CA GLN A 98 17.09 34.83 -5.88
C GLN A 98 17.13 36.10 -5.03
N LEU A 99 18.27 36.39 -4.40
CA LEU A 99 18.46 37.61 -3.59
C LEU A 99 18.44 38.87 -4.46
N HIS A 100 19.07 38.87 -5.64
CA HIS A 100 19.00 40.01 -6.56
C HIS A 100 17.55 40.29 -6.97
N GLU A 101 16.83 39.27 -7.43
CA GLU A 101 15.42 39.40 -7.81
C GLU A 101 14.56 39.91 -6.64
N TRP A 102 14.70 39.31 -5.45
CA TRP A 102 13.94 39.71 -4.26
C TRP A 102 14.28 41.13 -3.78
N SER A 103 15.56 41.50 -3.79
CA SER A 103 16.03 42.77 -3.22
C SER A 103 15.48 44.00 -3.94
N THR A 104 15.16 43.89 -5.23
CA THR A 104 14.65 45.01 -6.05
C THR A 104 13.33 45.60 -5.57
N HIS A 105 12.46 44.79 -4.93
CA HIS A 105 11.12 45.23 -4.52
C HIS A 105 10.87 45.07 -3.02
N ASN A 106 11.69 44.31 -2.30
CA ASN A 106 11.38 43.87 -0.93
C ASN A 106 12.44 44.27 0.11
N LEU A 107 13.62 44.77 -0.30
CA LEU A 107 14.68 45.12 0.65
C LEU A 107 14.42 46.50 1.27
N HIS A 108 14.34 46.53 2.60
CA HIS A 108 14.17 47.75 3.39
C HIS A 108 15.39 48.00 4.27
N LYS A 109 15.51 49.23 4.82
CA LYS A 109 16.62 49.61 5.71
C LYS A 109 16.72 48.72 6.94
N ASP A 110 15.57 48.27 7.45
CA ASP A 110 15.47 47.45 8.66
C ASP A 110 15.37 45.95 8.35
N THR A 111 15.64 45.53 7.10
CA THR A 111 15.64 44.11 6.74
C THR A 111 16.77 43.37 7.46
N LEU A 112 16.40 42.35 8.24
CA LEU A 112 17.34 41.50 8.95
C LEU A 112 17.69 40.26 8.12
N LEU A 113 18.97 39.89 8.13
CA LEU A 113 19.46 38.64 7.54
C LEU A 113 19.76 37.66 8.68
N CYS A 114 19.16 36.47 8.62
CA CYS A 114 19.32 35.44 9.64
C CYS A 114 19.85 34.15 9.00
N ALA A 115 21.01 33.68 9.48
CA ALA A 115 21.55 32.37 9.15
C ALA A 115 21.42 31.46 10.36
N ILE A 116 20.64 30.38 10.22
CA ILE A 116 20.41 29.39 11.27
C ILE A 116 21.16 28.11 10.90
N TYR A 117 21.93 27.56 11.85
CA TYR A 117 22.70 26.33 11.66
C TYR A 117 22.14 25.20 12.51
N VAL A 118 21.94 24.03 11.89
CA VAL A 118 21.58 22.81 12.63
C VAL A 118 22.85 22.18 13.21
N VAL A 119 22.88 21.98 14.53
CA VAL A 119 24.01 21.35 15.22
C VAL A 119 23.98 19.85 14.98
N ASP A 120 25.10 19.31 14.48
CA ASP A 120 25.37 17.89 14.32
C ASP A 120 24.24 17.06 13.66
N LEU A 121 23.64 17.64 12.61
CA LEU A 121 22.51 17.09 11.84
C LEU A 121 22.56 15.57 11.64
N TYR A 122 23.62 15.04 11.02
CA TYR A 122 23.70 13.62 10.65
C TYR A 122 23.64 12.67 11.84
N THR A 123 24.24 13.03 12.98
CA THR A 123 24.22 12.18 14.18
C THR A 123 22.93 12.33 14.98
N MET A 124 22.18 13.43 14.77
CA MET A 124 20.97 13.74 15.52
C MET A 124 19.67 13.38 14.81
N ILE A 125 19.70 12.99 13.53
CA ILE A 125 18.50 12.50 12.83
C ILE A 125 18.08 11.16 13.44
N PRO A 126 16.89 11.05 14.04
CA PRO A 126 16.42 9.77 14.54
C PRO A 126 15.93 8.89 13.37
N GLN A 127 16.26 7.60 13.44
CA GLN A 127 16.18 6.69 12.30
C GLN A 127 14.73 6.48 11.82
N THR A 128 13.78 6.36 12.75
CA THR A 128 12.36 6.13 12.46
C THR A 128 11.76 7.31 11.67
N GLU A 129 12.09 8.52 12.08
CA GLU A 129 11.65 9.78 11.49
C GLU A 129 12.28 9.96 10.11
N GLY A 130 13.55 9.59 9.93
CA GLY A 130 14.22 9.58 8.63
C GLY A 130 13.51 8.67 7.62
N VAL A 131 13.17 7.44 8.03
CA VAL A 131 12.40 6.51 7.17
C VAL A 131 11.00 7.05 6.88
N LEU A 132 10.33 7.64 7.87
CA LEU A 132 9.01 8.23 7.70
C LEU A 132 9.03 9.42 6.72
N ALA A 133 10.09 10.24 6.75
CA ALA A 133 10.26 11.36 5.82
C ALA A 133 10.32 10.87 4.37
N ILE A 134 11.12 9.83 4.10
CA ILE A 134 11.22 9.23 2.76
C ILE A 134 9.87 8.64 2.31
N LYS A 135 9.19 7.89 3.19
CA LYS A 135 7.85 7.34 2.89
C LYS A 135 6.86 8.44 2.54
N LYS A 136 6.87 9.55 3.28
CA LYS A 136 6.01 10.72 3.01
C LYS A 136 6.32 11.35 1.65
N ILE A 137 7.60 11.50 1.29
CA ILE A 137 8.00 12.05 -0.02
C ILE A 137 7.47 11.17 -1.15
N LEU A 138 7.74 9.86 -1.10
CA LEU A 138 7.31 8.90 -2.13
C LEU A 138 5.79 8.85 -2.27
N SER A 139 5.06 8.69 -1.17
CA SER A 139 3.60 8.63 -1.20
C SER A 139 3.00 9.95 -1.69
N ARG A 140 3.52 11.10 -1.25
CA ARG A 140 3.05 12.42 -1.73
C ARG A 140 3.31 12.60 -3.21
N PHE A 141 4.47 12.16 -3.71
CA PHE A 141 4.78 12.25 -5.13
C PHE A 141 3.73 11.51 -5.97
N VAL A 142 3.45 10.24 -5.64
CA VAL A 142 2.44 9.44 -6.35
C VAL A 142 1.05 10.08 -6.25
N LEU A 143 0.63 10.52 -5.07
CA LEU A 143 -0.71 11.07 -4.86
C LEU A 143 -0.92 12.46 -5.46
N LYS A 144 0.12 13.29 -5.57
CA LYS A 144 0.03 14.68 -6.08
C LYS A 144 0.39 14.83 -7.55
N ASN A 145 0.83 13.76 -8.21
CA ASN A 145 1.18 13.78 -9.62
C ASN A 145 0.34 12.79 -10.42
N ASN A 146 -0.91 12.56 -10.00
CA ASN A 146 -1.82 11.72 -10.76
C ASN A 146 -2.54 12.54 -11.85
N TYR A 147 -2.04 12.44 -13.08
CA TYR A 147 -2.59 13.09 -14.26
C TYR A 147 -3.13 12.04 -15.22
N PHE A 148 -4.28 12.31 -15.85
CA PHE A 148 -4.89 11.41 -16.82
C PHE A 148 -5.53 12.21 -17.97
N SER A 149 -5.72 11.57 -19.12
CA SER A 149 -6.42 12.14 -20.26
C SER A 149 -7.82 11.56 -20.41
N TYR A 150 -8.80 12.40 -20.76
CA TYR A 150 -10.15 11.99 -21.13
C TYR A 150 -10.67 12.96 -22.20
N GLU A 151 -11.24 12.44 -23.30
CA GLU A 151 -11.72 13.25 -24.44
C GLU A 151 -10.72 14.33 -24.90
N ASP A 152 -9.47 13.94 -25.14
CA ASP A 152 -8.36 14.81 -25.57
C ASP A 152 -8.01 15.96 -24.60
N GLN A 153 -8.53 15.94 -23.37
CA GLN A 153 -8.21 16.89 -22.31
C GLN A 153 -7.42 16.22 -21.18
N TYR A 154 -6.57 16.99 -20.50
CA TYR A 154 -5.74 16.51 -19.38
C TYR A 154 -6.30 16.98 -18.04
N TYR A 155 -6.40 16.06 -17.09
CA TYR A 155 -6.95 16.29 -15.76
C TYR A 155 -5.93 15.91 -14.68
N HIS A 156 -6.03 16.59 -13.54
CA HIS A 156 -5.26 16.29 -12.33
C HIS A 156 -6.20 15.86 -11.21
N GLN A 157 -5.97 14.68 -10.63
CA GLN A 157 -6.80 14.20 -9.54
C GLN A 157 -6.53 14.98 -8.25
N ILE A 158 -7.50 15.77 -7.80
CA ILE A 158 -7.38 16.60 -6.59
C ILE A 158 -7.81 15.90 -5.29
N ARG A 159 -8.66 14.86 -5.39
CA ARG A 159 -9.20 14.10 -4.26
C ARG A 159 -9.17 12.61 -4.53
N GLY A 160 -8.91 11.84 -3.47
CA GLY A 160 -8.86 10.39 -3.53
C GLY A 160 -7.54 9.87 -4.08
N VAL A 161 -7.59 8.65 -4.60
CA VAL A 161 -6.45 7.89 -5.13
C VAL A 161 -6.80 7.37 -6.53
N ALA A 162 -5.80 7.22 -7.38
CA ALA A 162 -5.99 6.81 -8.78
C ALA A 162 -6.44 5.35 -8.85
N MET A 163 -7.66 5.06 -9.33
CA MET A 163 -8.04 3.68 -9.60
C MET A 163 -7.10 3.08 -10.66
N GLY A 164 -6.57 1.89 -10.39
CA GLY A 164 -5.59 1.23 -11.27
C GLY A 164 -4.11 1.54 -10.99
N SER A 165 -3.79 2.50 -10.12
CA SER A 165 -2.39 2.68 -9.68
C SER A 165 -1.97 1.55 -8.73
N PRO A 166 -0.76 0.97 -8.88
CA PRO A 166 -0.28 -0.11 -8.01
C PRO A 166 -0.30 0.23 -6.51
N LEU A 167 -0.06 1.50 -6.15
CA LEU A 167 -0.01 1.94 -4.75
C LEU A 167 -1.41 2.18 -4.15
N THR A 168 -2.42 2.39 -4.99
CA THR A 168 -3.78 2.78 -4.56
C THR A 168 -4.41 1.75 -3.63
N LEU A 169 -4.31 0.46 -3.98
CA LEU A 169 -4.90 -0.60 -3.15
C LEU A 169 -4.26 -0.65 -1.76
N THR A 170 -2.94 -0.49 -1.68
CA THR A 170 -2.22 -0.44 -0.41
C THR A 170 -2.64 0.76 0.42
N ILE A 171 -2.74 1.95 -0.18
CA ILE A 171 -3.18 3.17 0.52
C ILE A 171 -4.61 3.01 1.04
N ALA A 172 -5.53 2.50 0.21
CA ALA A 172 -6.91 2.25 0.60
C ALA A 172 -6.98 1.29 1.79
N ASN A 173 -6.23 0.19 1.75
CA ASN A 173 -6.17 -0.77 2.85
C ASN A 173 -5.58 -0.19 4.13
N CYS A 174 -4.50 0.58 4.05
CA CYS A 174 -3.91 1.26 5.21
C CYS A 174 -4.90 2.26 5.83
N TYR A 175 -5.54 3.07 5.00
CA TYR A 175 -6.51 4.07 5.46
C TYR A 175 -7.72 3.38 6.13
N MET A 176 -8.30 2.38 5.48
CA MET A 176 -9.42 1.62 6.03
C MET A 176 -9.05 0.85 7.30
N PHE A 177 -7.82 0.33 7.41
CA PHE A 177 -7.33 -0.31 8.64
C PHE A 177 -7.40 0.63 9.85
N PHE A 178 -6.95 1.89 9.69
CA PHE A 178 -7.02 2.87 10.77
C PHE A 178 -8.45 3.34 11.04
N PHE A 179 -9.27 3.53 10.00
CA PHE A 179 -10.68 3.88 10.12
C PHE A 179 -11.45 2.81 10.91
N GLN A 180 -11.29 1.54 10.55
CA GLN A 180 -12.08 0.44 11.11
C GLN A 180 -11.60 -0.06 12.48
N ARG A 181 -10.41 0.31 12.95
CA ARG A 181 -9.77 -0.31 14.14
C ARG A 181 -10.66 -0.36 15.38
N ASN A 182 -11.45 0.68 15.62
CA ASN A 182 -12.35 0.77 16.77
C ASN A 182 -13.65 -0.01 16.52
N ILE A 183 -14.16 0.02 15.28
CA ILE A 183 -15.32 -0.75 14.83
C ILE A 183 -15.05 -2.25 15.02
N VAL A 184 -13.89 -2.73 14.55
CA VAL A 184 -13.47 -4.12 14.69
C VAL A 184 -13.54 -4.54 16.16
N LYS A 185 -12.95 -3.76 17.07
CA LYS A 185 -13.00 -4.07 18.52
C LYS A 185 -14.43 -4.12 19.06
N GLN A 186 -15.28 -3.17 18.67
CA GLN A 186 -16.69 -3.14 19.10
C GLN A 186 -17.46 -4.39 18.65
N ILE A 187 -17.15 -4.91 17.46
CA ILE A 187 -17.78 -6.12 16.90
C ILE A 187 -17.18 -7.40 17.48
N THR A 188 -15.86 -7.49 17.58
CA THR A 188 -15.17 -8.74 17.98
C THR A 188 -15.22 -8.99 19.48
N ASN A 189 -15.25 -7.96 20.31
CA ASN A 189 -15.32 -8.11 21.78
C ASN A 189 -16.54 -8.93 22.25
N PRO A 190 -17.77 -8.69 21.74
CA PRO A 190 -18.93 -9.54 22.06
C PRO A 190 -18.98 -10.87 21.28
N GLY A 191 -17.89 -11.25 20.57
CA GLY A 191 -17.83 -12.48 19.79
C GLY A 191 -18.38 -12.39 18.36
N GLY A 192 -18.61 -11.18 17.84
CA GLY A 192 -19.00 -10.97 16.46
C GLY A 192 -17.85 -11.15 15.48
N ILE A 193 -18.18 -11.28 14.19
CA ILE A 193 -17.22 -11.37 13.09
C ILE A 193 -17.25 -10.07 12.31
N TYR A 194 -16.07 -9.49 12.07
CA TYR A 194 -15.86 -8.39 11.14
C TYR A 194 -14.87 -8.84 10.08
N VAL A 195 -15.27 -8.82 8.81
CA VAL A 195 -14.38 -9.06 7.67
C VAL A 195 -14.54 -7.94 6.66
N ARG A 196 -13.42 -7.57 6.02
CA ARG A 196 -13.40 -6.58 4.94
C ARG A 196 -12.63 -7.13 3.76
N TYR A 197 -13.22 -7.03 2.57
CA TYR A 197 -12.55 -7.26 1.30
C TYR A 197 -12.50 -5.95 0.53
N ILE A 198 -11.36 -5.26 0.58
CA ILE A 198 -11.16 -3.94 -0.03
C ILE A 198 -12.23 -2.92 0.44
N ASP A 199 -13.28 -2.69 -0.32
CA ASP A 199 -14.38 -1.78 -0.05
C ASP A 199 -15.59 -2.46 0.60
N ASP A 200 -15.77 -3.77 0.41
CA ASP A 200 -16.88 -4.52 0.98
C ASP A 200 -16.60 -4.90 2.45
N ILE A 201 -17.54 -4.57 3.34
CA ILE A 201 -17.51 -4.91 4.77
C ILE A 201 -18.65 -5.87 5.07
N PHE A 202 -18.35 -6.96 5.77
CA PHE A 202 -19.34 -7.92 6.25
C PHE A 202 -19.19 -8.14 7.74
N ILE A 203 -20.33 -8.03 8.43
CA ILE A 203 -20.42 -8.09 9.89
C ILE A 203 -21.46 -9.14 10.27
N ILE A 204 -21.09 -10.05 11.16
CA ILE A 204 -22.01 -10.99 11.83
C ILE A 204 -22.00 -10.65 13.31
N ILE A 205 -23.16 -10.29 13.86
CA ILE A 205 -23.29 -9.94 15.28
C ILE A 205 -24.69 -10.23 15.82
N ASN A 206 -24.77 -10.56 17.10
CA ASN A 206 -26.02 -10.87 17.80
C ASN A 206 -26.63 -9.64 18.51
N TRP A 207 -26.49 -8.46 17.92
CA TRP A 207 -27.07 -7.23 18.46
C TRP A 207 -28.51 -7.03 17.98
N PRO A 208 -29.35 -6.34 18.77
CA PRO A 208 -30.63 -5.86 18.27
C PRO A 208 -30.45 -4.97 17.04
N THR A 209 -31.30 -5.16 16.02
CA THR A 209 -31.25 -4.40 14.74
C THR A 209 -31.20 -2.89 14.96
N GLN A 210 -31.99 -2.36 15.89
CA GLN A 210 -31.99 -0.93 16.24
C GLN A 210 -30.65 -0.45 16.81
N HIS A 211 -29.97 -1.28 17.59
CA HIS A 211 -28.65 -0.95 18.13
C HIS A 211 -27.60 -0.93 17.02
N LEU A 212 -27.64 -1.90 16.10
CA LEU A 212 -26.72 -1.95 14.97
C LEU A 212 -26.87 -0.73 14.05
N HIS A 213 -28.10 -0.31 13.71
CA HIS A 213 -28.33 0.91 12.93
C HIS A 213 -27.77 2.16 13.62
N LYS A 214 -28.02 2.32 14.92
CA LYS A 214 -27.45 3.43 15.69
C LYS A 214 -25.92 3.42 15.68
N GLN A 215 -25.27 2.26 15.76
CA GLN A 215 -23.82 2.16 15.67
C GLN A 215 -23.30 2.52 14.27
N ILE A 216 -23.98 2.08 13.21
CA ILE A 216 -23.63 2.45 11.83
C ILE A 216 -23.70 3.96 11.62
N ASP A 217 -24.72 4.63 12.18
CA ASP A 217 -24.83 6.09 12.12
C ASP A 217 -23.66 6.79 12.84
N LEU A 218 -23.25 6.25 14.00
CA LEU A 218 -22.06 6.75 14.70
C LEU A 218 -20.78 6.50 13.89
N TRP A 219 -20.63 5.34 13.25
CA TRP A 219 -19.48 5.05 12.41
C TRP A 219 -19.41 5.96 11.18
N ASN A 220 -20.55 6.36 10.63
CA ASN A 220 -20.67 7.34 9.55
C ASN A 220 -20.24 8.77 9.91
N ASN A 221 -20.04 9.04 11.21
CA ASN A 221 -19.53 10.31 11.74
C ASN A 221 -18.02 10.26 12.04
N ILE A 222 -17.36 9.10 11.89
CA ILE A 222 -15.90 8.97 12.14
C ILE A 222 -15.09 9.79 11.13
N ASP A 223 -15.47 9.76 9.86
CA ASP A 223 -14.79 10.51 8.79
C ASP A 223 -15.82 11.06 7.80
N SER A 224 -15.72 12.34 7.47
CA SER A 224 -16.64 13.00 6.53
C SER A 224 -16.43 12.54 5.07
N ASN A 225 -15.30 11.92 4.76
CA ASN A 225 -14.95 11.43 3.44
C ASN A 225 -15.46 10.03 3.13
N ILE A 226 -15.80 9.24 4.14
CA ILE A 226 -16.26 7.86 3.98
C ILE A 226 -17.72 7.77 4.42
N LYS A 227 -18.54 7.12 3.59
CA LYS A 227 -19.93 6.81 3.91
C LYS A 227 -20.15 5.31 3.83
N LEU A 228 -20.62 4.75 4.94
CA LEU A 228 -21.03 3.38 5.11
C LEU A 228 -22.52 3.28 4.81
N ILE A 229 -22.86 2.47 3.81
CA ILE A 229 -24.24 2.12 3.48
C ILE A 229 -24.40 0.65 3.86
N ALA A 230 -25.31 0.38 4.80
CA ALA A 230 -25.51 -0.96 5.32
C ALA A 230 -26.90 -1.48 4.96
N GLN A 231 -26.95 -2.74 4.52
CA GLN A 231 -28.18 -3.51 4.39
C GLN A 231 -28.18 -4.53 5.55
N VAL A 232 -29.14 -4.39 6.46
CA VAL A 232 -29.26 -5.24 7.65
C VAL A 232 -30.43 -6.18 7.45
N GLY A 233 -30.17 -7.49 7.60
CA GLY A 233 -31.17 -8.53 7.44
C GLY A 233 -30.66 -9.87 7.95
N HIS A 234 -31.55 -10.87 7.93
CA HIS A 234 -31.18 -12.26 8.23
C HIS A 234 -30.50 -12.95 7.05
N SER A 235 -30.55 -12.35 5.86
CA SER A 235 -29.74 -12.72 4.71
C SER A 235 -28.97 -11.52 4.18
N SER A 236 -27.82 -11.80 3.57
CA SER A 236 -26.98 -10.78 2.95
C SER A 236 -26.07 -11.41 1.90
N ASN A 237 -25.61 -10.56 0.98
CA ASN A 237 -24.67 -10.93 -0.06
C ASN A 237 -23.32 -10.29 0.25
N PHE A 238 -22.25 -11.09 0.18
CA PHE A 238 -20.89 -10.61 0.31
C PHE A 238 -20.03 -11.25 -0.78
N LEU A 239 -19.48 -10.43 -1.68
CA LEU A 239 -18.81 -10.90 -2.90
C LEU A 239 -19.73 -11.82 -3.73
N ASP A 240 -19.28 -13.04 -4.02
CA ASP A 240 -20.01 -14.09 -4.74
C ASP A 240 -20.75 -15.06 -3.77
N LEU A 241 -20.92 -14.67 -2.50
CA LEU A 241 -21.51 -15.51 -1.45
C LEU A 241 -22.84 -14.93 -0.96
N TYR A 242 -23.90 -15.72 -1.03
CA TYR A 242 -25.14 -15.47 -0.30
C TYR A 242 -25.04 -16.17 1.06
N VAL A 243 -25.37 -15.45 2.13
CA VAL A 243 -25.38 -15.95 3.49
C VAL A 243 -26.75 -15.69 4.10
N GLU A 244 -27.34 -16.70 4.73
CA GLU A 244 -28.62 -16.60 5.42
C GLU A 244 -28.57 -17.31 6.76
N ASN A 245 -29.16 -16.69 7.77
CA ASN A 245 -29.41 -17.29 9.07
C ASN A 245 -30.82 -17.86 9.08
N MET A 246 -30.93 -19.18 8.92
CA MET A 246 -32.19 -19.90 9.06
C MET A 246 -32.31 -20.44 10.50
N ASN A 247 -32.93 -19.65 11.38
CA ASN A 247 -33.24 -20.04 12.77
C ASN A 247 -32.01 -20.52 13.58
N GLY A 248 -30.86 -19.86 13.42
CA GLY A 248 -29.60 -20.20 14.10
C GLY A 248 -28.68 -21.12 13.30
N HIS A 249 -29.13 -21.62 12.14
CA HIS A 249 -28.30 -22.37 11.21
C HIS A 249 -27.82 -21.48 10.08
N LEU A 250 -26.50 -21.41 9.90
CA LEU A 250 -25.89 -20.68 8.81
C LEU A 250 -26.05 -21.47 7.52
N PHE A 251 -26.62 -20.83 6.51
CA PHE A 251 -26.77 -21.36 5.18
C PHE A 251 -26.07 -20.45 4.18
N THR A 252 -25.38 -21.07 3.23
CA THR A 252 -24.63 -20.36 2.20
C THR A 252 -24.89 -20.95 0.82
N LYS A 253 -24.86 -20.11 -0.21
CA LYS A 253 -24.88 -20.51 -1.62
C LYS A 253 -24.13 -19.50 -2.48
N VAL A 254 -23.86 -19.88 -3.73
CA VAL A 254 -23.28 -18.94 -4.71
C VAL A 254 -24.28 -17.82 -5.00
N TYR A 255 -23.79 -16.58 -4.95
CA TYR A 255 -24.56 -15.40 -5.34
C TYR A 255 -24.05 -14.84 -6.66
N ARG A 256 -24.98 -14.44 -7.54
CA ARG A 256 -24.72 -13.71 -8.76
C ARG A 256 -25.48 -12.38 -8.68
N LYS A 257 -24.81 -11.28 -8.98
CA LYS A 257 -25.46 -9.97 -9.05
C LYS A 257 -26.54 -9.98 -10.16
N PRO A 258 -27.61 -9.18 -10.07
CA PRO A 258 -28.64 -9.13 -11.12
C PRO A 258 -28.10 -8.78 -12.52
N SER A 259 -26.99 -8.04 -12.58
CA SER A 259 -26.28 -7.69 -13.81
C SER A 259 -25.28 -8.77 -14.27
N TYR A 260 -25.27 -9.94 -13.63
CA TYR A 260 -24.39 -11.03 -14.02
C TYR A 260 -24.81 -11.58 -15.38
N GLU A 261 -23.84 -11.64 -16.29
CA GLU A 261 -24.00 -12.32 -17.56
C GLU A 261 -23.18 -13.62 -17.51
N PRO A 262 -23.71 -14.74 -18.04
CA PRO A 262 -23.00 -16.02 -18.09
C PRO A 262 -21.90 -16.01 -19.17
N TYR A 263 -21.17 -14.90 -19.32
CA TYR A 263 -20.10 -14.75 -20.29
C TYR A 263 -18.77 -15.16 -19.67
N TYR A 264 -18.19 -16.22 -20.21
CA TYR A 264 -16.87 -16.71 -19.83
C TYR A 264 -15.95 -16.60 -21.02
N LEU A 265 -14.65 -16.80 -20.79
CA LEU A 265 -13.70 -16.85 -21.89
C LEU A 265 -14.15 -17.92 -22.91
N PRO A 266 -14.50 -17.57 -24.16
CA PRO A 266 -15.00 -18.55 -25.11
C PRO A 266 -13.97 -19.66 -25.37
N PHE A 267 -14.41 -20.92 -25.44
CA PHE A 267 -13.49 -22.05 -25.61
C PHE A 267 -12.71 -21.98 -26.93
N ASN A 268 -13.29 -21.38 -27.96
CA ASN A 268 -12.66 -21.17 -29.27
C ASN A 268 -11.69 -19.97 -29.33
N SER A 269 -11.50 -19.23 -28.24
CA SER A 269 -10.56 -18.10 -28.20
C SER A 269 -9.10 -18.55 -28.29
N ILE A 270 -8.16 -17.66 -28.67
CA ILE A 270 -6.72 -17.96 -28.78
C ILE A 270 -6.03 -17.83 -27.41
N HIS A 271 -6.51 -18.58 -26.43
CA HIS A 271 -5.93 -18.63 -25.09
C HIS A 271 -5.38 -20.03 -24.79
N PRO A 272 -4.36 -20.15 -23.91
CA PRO A 272 -3.81 -21.43 -23.51
C PRO A 272 -4.88 -22.41 -22.99
N LEU A 273 -4.77 -23.69 -23.39
CA LEU A 273 -5.74 -24.73 -23.01
C LEU A 273 -5.90 -24.89 -21.49
N HIS A 274 -4.82 -24.69 -20.71
CA HIS A 274 -4.89 -24.82 -19.25
C HIS A 274 -5.82 -23.77 -18.62
N MET A 275 -5.88 -22.54 -19.15
CA MET A 275 -6.79 -21.49 -18.66
C MET A 275 -8.25 -21.88 -18.91
N LYS A 276 -8.55 -22.39 -20.10
CA LYS A 276 -9.88 -22.87 -20.48
C LYS A 276 -10.31 -24.03 -19.59
N LYS A 277 -9.47 -25.07 -19.46
CA LYS A 277 -9.78 -26.23 -18.58
C LYS A 277 -9.98 -25.84 -17.12
N ASN A 278 -9.30 -24.79 -16.65
CA ASN A 278 -9.42 -24.33 -15.28
C ASN A 278 -10.75 -23.59 -15.01
N ILE A 279 -11.42 -23.03 -16.01
CA ILE A 279 -12.68 -22.30 -15.83
C ILE A 279 -13.78 -23.21 -15.26
N PRO A 280 -14.16 -24.33 -15.91
CA PRO A 280 -15.12 -25.27 -15.34
C PRO A 280 -14.69 -25.78 -13.96
N PHE A 281 -13.41 -26.13 -13.80
CA PHE A 281 -12.88 -26.64 -12.54
C PHE A 281 -13.07 -25.63 -11.39
N ALA A 282 -12.65 -24.38 -11.58
CA ALA A 282 -12.76 -23.33 -10.56
C ALA A 282 -14.23 -23.00 -10.25
N MET A 283 -15.10 -22.98 -11.26
CA MET A 283 -16.54 -22.75 -11.11
C MET A 283 -17.20 -23.83 -10.24
N PHE A 284 -17.00 -25.11 -10.56
CA PHE A 284 -17.55 -26.20 -9.75
C PHE A 284 -16.91 -26.29 -8.37
N LEU A 285 -15.61 -26.04 -8.25
CA LEU A 285 -14.94 -25.99 -6.95
C LEU A 285 -15.53 -24.89 -6.06
N ARG A 286 -15.86 -23.73 -6.62
CA ARG A 286 -16.56 -22.65 -5.90
C ARG A 286 -17.95 -23.10 -5.46
N ALA A 287 -18.74 -23.72 -6.34
CA ALA A 287 -20.05 -24.26 -6.00
C ALA A 287 -20.00 -25.25 -4.83
N ILE A 288 -19.04 -26.18 -4.85
CA ILE A 288 -18.83 -27.16 -3.77
C ILE A 288 -18.48 -26.46 -2.44
N ARG A 289 -17.64 -25.41 -2.48
CA ARG A 289 -17.20 -24.70 -1.28
C ARG A 289 -18.27 -23.78 -0.69
N TYR A 290 -19.13 -23.21 -1.53
CA TYR A 290 -20.07 -22.16 -1.12
C TYR A 290 -21.45 -22.70 -0.80
N CYS A 291 -21.90 -23.78 -1.43
CA CYS A 291 -23.23 -24.33 -1.17
C CYS A 291 -23.25 -25.18 0.10
N SER A 292 -24.08 -24.79 1.07
CA SER A 292 -24.28 -25.53 2.32
C SER A 292 -25.09 -26.82 2.14
N THR A 293 -25.95 -26.89 1.12
CA THR A 293 -26.74 -28.10 0.85
C THR A 293 -26.44 -28.69 -0.51
N PHE A 294 -26.66 -30.01 -0.61
CA PHE A 294 -26.51 -30.73 -1.87
C PHE A 294 -27.50 -30.24 -2.93
N LYS A 295 -28.70 -29.80 -2.52
CA LYS A 295 -29.71 -29.26 -3.45
C LYS A 295 -29.21 -27.99 -4.14
N ASP A 296 -28.72 -27.01 -3.37
CA ASP A 296 -28.21 -25.76 -3.97
C ASP A 296 -26.98 -26.01 -4.83
N PHE A 297 -26.15 -26.99 -4.46
CA PHE A 297 -25.05 -27.42 -5.32
C PHE A 297 -25.56 -27.98 -6.65
N LEU A 298 -26.61 -28.80 -6.65
CA LEU A 298 -27.18 -29.35 -7.89
C LEU A 298 -27.81 -28.25 -8.76
N ASP A 299 -28.55 -27.32 -8.16
CA ASP A 299 -29.15 -26.19 -8.88
C ASP A 299 -28.04 -25.31 -9.50
N GLU A 300 -27.02 -24.97 -8.70
CA GLU A 300 -25.83 -24.24 -9.17
C GLU A 300 -25.09 -25.01 -10.27
N ARG A 301 -24.99 -26.33 -10.17
CA ARG A 301 -24.32 -27.17 -11.18
C ARG A 301 -25.03 -27.10 -12.53
N GLU A 302 -26.35 -27.09 -12.55
CA GLU A 302 -27.12 -26.96 -13.79
C GLU A 302 -26.96 -25.56 -14.41
N ASP A 303 -26.98 -24.50 -13.59
CA ASP A 303 -26.71 -23.13 -14.04
C ASP A 303 -25.31 -23.02 -14.69
N LEU A 304 -24.28 -23.56 -14.02
CA LEU A 304 -22.91 -23.58 -14.53
C LEU A 304 -22.81 -24.39 -15.82
N ARG A 305 -23.51 -25.53 -15.92
CA ARG A 305 -23.54 -26.35 -17.14
C ARG A 305 -24.11 -25.56 -18.32
N MET A 306 -25.23 -24.87 -18.12
CA MET A 306 -25.83 -24.04 -19.16
C MET A 306 -24.90 -22.90 -19.57
N ALA A 307 -24.27 -22.22 -18.61
CA ALA A 307 -23.32 -21.15 -18.90
C ALA A 307 -22.08 -21.66 -19.66
N LEU A 308 -21.54 -22.82 -19.31
CA LEU A 308 -20.41 -23.44 -20.00
C LEU A 308 -20.75 -23.79 -21.46
N LEU A 309 -21.92 -24.38 -21.69
CA LEU A 309 -22.40 -24.70 -23.04
C LEU A 309 -22.56 -23.44 -23.91
N LEU A 310 -23.09 -22.35 -23.35
CA LEU A 310 -23.18 -21.05 -24.04
C LEU A 310 -21.80 -20.54 -24.50
N ASN A 311 -20.74 -20.87 -23.77
CA ASN A 311 -19.36 -20.48 -24.06
C ASN A 311 -18.55 -21.57 -24.81
N LYS A 312 -19.23 -22.62 -25.30
CA LYS A 312 -18.67 -23.74 -26.09
C LYS A 312 -17.67 -24.63 -25.33
N TYR A 313 -17.82 -24.74 -24.02
CA TYR A 313 -17.09 -25.71 -23.18
C TYR A 313 -17.74 -27.10 -23.23
#